data_AF-A0A6V7LW98-F1
#
_entry.id   AF-A0A6V7LW98-F1
#
_cell.length_a   1.000
_cell.length_b   1.000
_cell.length_c   1.000
_cell.angle_alpha   90.00
_cell.angle_beta   90.00
_cell.angle_gamma   90.00
#
_symmetry.space_group_name_H-M   'P 1'
#
loop_
_entity.id
_entity.type
_entity.pdbx_description
1 polymer ?
#
loop_
_entity_poly.entity_id
_entity_poly.type
_entity_poly.pdbx_seq_one_letter_code
_entity_poly.pdbx_strand_id
1 'polypeptide(L)'
;ATSSWQERGRGTLRLNDRDDESRLVGRASGTQRLILNTKIWPGMTVELAGPKSLRLTAMDVHGELRIFIVQAAPKEVDELHHLLNQRLRRAKERQPKKQATNH
;
A
#
# COMPACT_ATOMS: atom_id res chain seq x y z
N ALA A 1 13.41 4.76 -22.04
CA ALA A 1 12.28 5.31 -21.25
C ALA A 1 12.85 5.87 -19.96
N THR A 2 12.73 7.18 -19.72
CA THR A 2 13.09 7.77 -18.42
C THR A 2 12.00 7.39 -17.43
N SER A 3 12.36 6.61 -16.41
CA SER A 3 11.47 6.28 -15.30
C SER A 3 11.27 7.52 -14.43
N SER A 4 10.31 8.37 -14.80
CA SER A 4 9.94 9.56 -14.04
C SER A 4 8.77 9.28 -13.10
N TRP A 5 8.82 9.90 -11.91
CA TRP A 5 7.72 9.86 -10.97
C TRP A 5 6.62 10.84 -11.42
N GLN A 6 5.38 10.38 -11.45
CA GLN A 6 4.21 11.21 -11.74
C GLN A 6 3.38 11.39 -10.47
N GLU A 7 3.14 12.65 -10.07
CA GLU A 7 2.26 12.95 -8.94
C GLU A 7 0.81 12.55 -9.27
N ARG A 8 0.19 11.72 -8.41
CA ARG A 8 -1.19 11.22 -8.61
C ARG A 8 -2.25 12.03 -7.84
N GLY A 9 -1.81 12.82 -6.85
CA GLY A 9 -2.61 13.76 -6.09
C GLY A 9 -2.17 13.89 -4.63
N ARG A 10 -2.76 14.85 -3.92
CA ARG A 10 -2.55 15.13 -2.50
C ARG A 10 -3.86 15.05 -1.74
N GLY A 11 -3.82 14.50 -0.53
CA GLY A 11 -5.00 14.40 0.32
C GLY A 11 -4.84 13.36 1.41
N THR A 12 -5.94 12.70 1.76
CA THR A 12 -5.99 11.76 2.88
C THR A 12 -5.70 10.34 2.43
N LEU A 13 -4.87 9.63 3.18
CA LEU A 13 -4.61 8.21 3.03
C LEU A 13 -5.13 7.47 4.26
N ARG A 14 -6.00 6.48 4.05
CA ARG A 14 -6.61 5.70 5.13
C ARG A 14 -6.31 4.23 4.99
N LEU A 15 -5.92 3.61 6.09
CA LEU A 15 -5.75 2.18 6.19
C LEU A 15 -6.97 1.60 6.91
N ASN A 16 -7.85 0.97 6.15
CA ASN A 16 -9.13 0.48 6.64
C ASN A 16 -9.07 -1.03 6.82
N ASP A 17 -9.66 -1.53 7.90
CA ASP A 17 -9.88 -2.96 8.15
C ASP A 17 -11.37 -3.29 8.04
N ARG A 18 -11.67 -4.46 7.49
CA ARG A 18 -12.99 -5.06 7.45
C ARG A 18 -12.85 -6.57 7.53
N ASP A 19 -13.38 -7.16 8.61
CA ASP A 19 -13.22 -8.57 8.90
C ASP A 19 -11.72 -8.93 8.88
N ASP A 20 -11.34 -9.92 8.07
CA ASP A 20 -9.94 -10.26 7.87
C ASP A 20 -9.25 -9.34 6.84
N GLU A 21 -9.94 -8.57 6.02
CA GLU A 21 -9.31 -7.82 4.94
C GLU A 21 -8.91 -6.40 5.33
N SER A 22 -7.74 -5.97 4.86
CA SER A 22 -7.29 -4.58 4.99
C SER A 22 -7.15 -3.93 3.62
N ARG A 23 -7.44 -2.63 3.51
CA ARG A 23 -7.25 -1.84 2.29
C ARG A 23 -6.63 -0.48 2.58
N LEU A 24 -5.76 -0.03 1.68
CA LEU A 24 -5.20 1.31 1.67
C LEU A 24 -5.97 2.17 0.65
N VAL A 25 -6.59 3.25 1.13
CA VAL A 25 -7.48 4.11 0.35
C VAL A 25 -7.01 5.56 0.40
N GLY A 26 -6.57 6.09 -0.75
CA GLY A 26 -6.14 7.47 -0.93
C GLY A 26 -7.20 8.29 -1.66
N ARG A 27 -7.53 9.47 -1.13
CA ARG A 27 -8.47 10.43 -1.77
C ARG A 27 -7.87 11.82 -1.82
N ALA A 28 -8.17 12.53 -2.92
CA ALA A 28 -7.75 13.91 -3.11
C ALA A 28 -8.45 14.85 -2.11
N SER A 29 -7.72 15.84 -1.60
CA SER A 29 -8.31 16.92 -0.79
C SER A 29 -9.32 17.74 -1.61
N GLY A 30 -10.38 18.23 -0.97
CA GLY A 30 -11.45 19.02 -1.58
C GLY A 30 -12.43 18.20 -2.44
N THR A 31 -11.92 17.43 -3.41
CA THR A 31 -12.77 16.71 -4.39
C THR A 31 -13.13 15.29 -3.99
N GLN A 32 -12.44 14.71 -2.99
CA GLN A 32 -12.61 13.31 -2.58
C GLN A 32 -12.40 12.28 -3.71
N ARG A 33 -11.85 12.69 -4.86
CA ARG A 33 -11.54 11.82 -5.99
C ARG A 33 -10.63 10.68 -5.54
N LEU A 34 -10.94 9.46 -5.96
CA LEU A 34 -10.14 8.28 -5.64
C LEU A 34 -8.78 8.36 -6.34
N ILE A 35 -7.70 8.26 -5.56
CA ILE A 35 -6.32 8.24 -6.03
C ILE A 35 -5.77 6.81 -5.97
N LEU A 36 -6.05 6.11 -4.87
CA LEU A 36 -5.56 4.76 -4.59
C LEU A 36 -6.64 3.96 -3.86
N ASN A 37 -6.82 2.70 -4.23
CA ASN A 37 -7.68 1.77 -3.50
C ASN A 37 -7.16 0.36 -3.66
N THR A 38 -6.17 0.01 -2.85
CA THR A 38 -5.53 -1.30 -2.94
C THR A 38 -5.87 -2.15 -1.73
N LYS A 39 -6.22 -3.41 -1.97
CA LYS A 39 -6.20 -4.42 -0.89
C LYS A 39 -4.77 -4.57 -0.39
N ILE A 40 -4.57 -5.01 0.85
CA ILE A 40 -3.28 -5.48 1.35
C ILE A 40 -3.20 -6.99 1.08
N TRP A 41 -2.16 -7.44 0.35
CA TRP A 41 -1.99 -8.85 -0.01
C TRP A 41 -0.57 -9.34 0.33
N PRO A 42 -0.36 -10.66 0.49
CA PRO A 42 0.90 -11.23 0.99
C PRO A 42 2.15 -10.90 0.19
N GLY A 43 2.00 -10.65 -1.12
CA GLY A 43 3.09 -10.28 -2.02
C GLY A 43 3.34 -8.78 -2.17
N MET A 44 2.66 -7.94 -1.38
CA MET A 44 2.87 -6.49 -1.37
C MET A 44 4.23 -6.16 -0.75
N THR A 45 4.93 -5.16 -1.29
CA THR A 45 6.16 -4.61 -0.72
C THR A 45 5.87 -3.25 -0.12
N VAL A 46 6.47 -2.96 1.04
CA VAL A 46 6.30 -1.71 1.79
C VAL A 46 7.65 -1.36 2.42
N GLU A 47 8.32 -0.33 1.90
CA GLU A 47 9.70 0.01 2.19
C GLU A 47 9.84 1.49 2.53
N LEU A 48 10.61 1.81 3.57
CA LEU A 48 11.02 3.19 3.82
C LEU A 48 12.02 3.60 2.74
N ALA A 49 11.64 4.55 1.89
CA ALA A 49 12.49 5.11 0.83
C ALA A 49 13.17 6.42 1.26
N GLY A 50 12.91 6.88 2.48
CA GLY A 50 13.52 8.04 3.11
C GLY A 50 12.68 8.51 4.31
N PRO A 51 13.16 9.51 5.07
CA PRO A 51 12.48 9.97 6.29
C PRO A 51 11.06 10.50 6.08
N LYS A 52 10.71 10.90 4.86
CA LYS A 52 9.37 11.42 4.49
C LYS A 52 8.75 10.62 3.33
N SER A 53 9.23 9.40 3.09
CA SER A 53 8.90 8.67 1.88
C SER A 53 8.74 7.18 2.14
N LEU A 54 7.55 6.67 1.85
CA LEU A 54 7.22 5.25 1.87
C LEU A 54 7.02 4.77 0.43
N ARG A 55 7.80 3.80 -0.02
CA ARG A 55 7.61 3.14 -1.30
C ARG A 55 6.81 1.86 -1.11
N LEU A 56 5.80 1.64 -1.94
CA LEU A 56 4.96 0.44 -1.87
C LEU A 56 4.49 -0.02 -3.23
N THR A 57 4.23 -1.33 -3.38
CA THR A 57 3.46 -1.84 -4.51
C THR A 57 1.96 -1.73 -4.21
N ALA A 58 1.17 -1.30 -5.18
CA ALA A 58 -0.29 -1.20 -5.06
C ALA A 58 -0.95 -1.47 -6.41
N MET A 59 -2.19 -1.96 -6.35
CA MET A 59 -3.08 -1.93 -7.51
C MET A 59 -3.58 -0.49 -7.68
N ASP A 60 -3.38 0.09 -8.86
CA ASP A 60 -3.93 1.41 -9.19
C ASP A 60 -5.44 1.35 -9.43
N VAL A 61 -6.04 2.49 -9.78
CA VAL A 61 -7.50 2.59 -10.01
C VAL A 61 -7.98 1.80 -11.24
N HIS A 62 -7.08 1.38 -12.11
CA HIS A 62 -7.35 0.53 -13.28
C HIS A 62 -7.09 -0.96 -12.98
N GLY A 63 -6.60 -1.29 -11.78
CA GLY A 63 -6.27 -2.65 -11.38
C GLY A 63 -4.87 -3.10 -11.80
N GLU A 64 -4.02 -2.19 -12.27
CA GLU A 64 -2.65 -2.50 -12.65
C GLU A 64 -1.71 -2.43 -11.45
N LEU A 65 -0.79 -3.39 -11.35
CA LEU A 65 0.26 -3.36 -10.34
C LEU A 65 1.27 -2.28 -10.67
N ARG A 66 1.42 -1.30 -9.77
CA ARG A 66 2.38 -0.19 -9.91
C ARG A 66 3.17 0.01 -8.62
N ILE A 67 4.29 0.74 -8.73
CA ILE A 67 5.05 1.23 -7.58
C ILE A 67 4.57 2.65 -7.28
N PHE A 68 4.23 2.90 -6.02
CA PHE A 68 3.84 4.20 -5.50
C PHE A 68 4.86 4.69 -4.47
N ILE A 69 5.00 6.00 -4.38
CA ILE A 69 5.63 6.67 -3.25
C ILE A 69 4.55 7.49 -2.54
N VAL A 70 4.43 7.29 -1.23
CA VAL A 70 3.65 8.14 -0.34
C VAL A 70 4.61 9.05 0.39
N GLN A 71 4.37 10.36 0.31
CA GLN A 71 5.13 11.36 1.05
C GLN A 71 4.25 11.99 2.11
N ALA A 72 4.75 12.05 3.35
CA ALA A 72 4.05 12.59 4.51
C ALA A 72 5.07 13.08 5.56
N ALA A 73 4.61 13.57 6.72
CA ALA A 73 5.52 13.88 7.81
C ALA A 73 6.24 12.61 8.30
N PRO A 74 7.48 12.69 8.82
CA PRO A 74 8.24 11.50 9.19
C PRO A 74 7.50 10.56 10.15
N LYS A 75 6.88 11.13 11.19
CA LYS A 75 6.07 10.37 12.15
C LYS A 75 4.92 9.60 11.47
N GLU A 76 4.25 10.21 10.50
CA GLU A 76 3.13 9.59 9.78
C GLU A 76 3.62 8.47 8.85
N VAL A 77 4.79 8.65 8.23
CA VAL A 77 5.44 7.63 7.39
C VAL A 77 5.81 6.41 8.22
N ASP A 78 6.44 6.62 9.38
CA ASP A 78 6.84 5.54 10.28
C ASP A 78 5.63 4.78 10.83
N GLU A 79 4.59 5.51 11.25
CA GLU A 79 3.33 4.93 11.72
C GLU A 79 2.64 4.11 10.62
N LEU A 80 2.53 4.66 9.41
CA LEU A 80 1.94 3.96 8.28
C LEU A 80 2.75 2.71 7.90
N HIS A 81 4.09 2.79 7.87
CA HIS A 81 4.96 1.64 7.62
C HIS A 81 4.74 0.54 8.65
N HIS A 82 4.70 0.88 9.94
CA HIS A 82 4.43 -0.07 11.02
C HIS A 82 3.07 -0.76 10.85
N LEU A 83 2.00 0.03 10.66
CA LEU A 83 0.63 -0.45 10.53
C LEU A 83 0.41 -1.31 9.27
N LEU A 84 1.07 -0.98 8.16
CA LEU A 84 1.03 -1.79 6.94
C LEU A 84 1.75 -3.12 7.13
N ASN A 85 2.91 -3.13 7.77
CA ASN A 85 3.65 -4.38 8.03
C ASN A 85 2.86 -5.35 8.92
N GLN A 86 2.16 -4.84 9.94
CA GLN A 86 1.26 -5.66 10.75
C GLN A 86 0.17 -6.36 9.90
N ARG A 87 -0.46 -5.61 8.99
CA ARG A 87 -1.52 -6.16 8.12
C ARG A 87 -0.97 -7.10 7.05
N LEU A 88 0.21 -6.80 6.52
CA LEU A 88 0.92 -7.68 5.60
C LEU A 88 1.25 -9.03 6.26
N ARG A 89 1.69 -9.02 7.53
CA ARG A 89 1.89 -10.23 8.31
C ARG A 89 0.59 -11.04 8.45
N ARG A 90 -0.51 -10.40 8.87
CA ARG A 90 -1.83 -11.05 8.97
C ARG A 90 -2.31 -11.62 7.63
N ALA A 91 -2.02 -10.94 6.53
CA ALA A 91 -2.35 -11.43 5.19
C ALA A 91 -1.54 -12.67 4.83
N LYS A 92 -0.22 -12.69 5.15
CA LYS A 92 0.67 -13.84 4.91
C LYS A 92 0.25 -15.07 5.71
N GLU A 93 -0.10 -14.90 6.98
CA GLU A 93 -0.53 -15.99 7.87
C GLU A 93 -1.82 -16.68 7.38
N ARG A 94 -2.67 -15.95 6.64
CA ARG A 94 -3.90 -16.50 6.04
C ARG A 94 -3.69 -17.27 4.74
N GLN A 95 -2.53 -17.19 4.09
CA GLN A 95 -2.30 -18.03 2.93
C GLN A 95 -2.21 -19.49 3.37
N PRO A 96 -3.04 -20.40 2.81
CA PRO A 96 -2.81 -21.81 3.02
C PRO A 96 -1.39 -22.10 2.56
N LYS A 97 -0.59 -22.75 3.42
CA LYS A 97 0.75 -23.21 3.03
C LYS A 97 0.58 -23.99 1.74
N LYS A 98 1.15 -23.51 0.63
CA LYS A 98 1.29 -24.34 -0.57
C LYS A 98 2.08 -25.57 -0.12
N GLN A 99 1.39 -26.70 0.06
CA GLN A 99 2.08 -27.97 0.15
C GLN A 99 2.91 -28.07 -1.13
N ALA A 100 4.23 -28.13 -0.97
CA ALA A 100 5.10 -28.48 -2.08
C ALA A 100 4.66 -29.89 -2.52
N THR A 101 3.89 -29.97 -3.59
CA THR A 101 3.77 -31.19 -4.36
C THR A 101 5.14 -31.44 -4.96
N ASN A 102 5.94 -32.25 -4.25
CA ASN A 102 7.09 -32.92 -4.86
C ASN A 102 6.54 -33.75 -6.03
N HIS A 103 7.09 -33.55 -7.23
CA HIS A 103 7.01 -34.49 -8.36
C HIS A 103 8.38 -35.14 -8.49
#